data_AF-A0A9E2DF82-F1
#
_entry.id   AF-A0A9E2DF82-F1
#
_cell.length_a   1.000
_cell.length_b   1.000
_cell.length_c   1.000
_cell.angle_alpha   90.00
_cell.angle_beta   90.00
_cell.angle_gamma   90.00
#
_symmetry.space_group_name_H-M   'P 1'
#
loop_
_entity.id
_entity.type
_entity.pdbx_description
1 polymer ?
#
loop_
_entity_poly.entity_id
_entity_poly.type
_entity_poly.pdbx_seq_one_letter_code
_entity_poly.pdbx_strand_id
1 'polypeptide(L)'
;MKKLGLFLLFFGTIFAQDVSYYKKLKVEEDKFEGTRKEIATFKTPFDISGTWHYYQILRFTYKNQPEKESLYLQIKYESDDWLFIESASFKNLDSGWSKDVSWSYYDASRDTKYGGEIEERILIPLSKEEAIDLLSQKKFISRIYGKDYYSEKKVSQTKSVLAMLKILK
;
A
#
# COMPACT_ATOMS: atom_id res chain seq x y z
N MET A 1 27.25 -48.23 -42.01
CA MET A 1 26.14 -47.25 -42.10
C MET A 1 25.87 -46.68 -40.71
N LYS A 2 26.37 -45.49 -40.41
CA LYS A 2 26.08 -44.76 -39.15
C LYS A 2 25.13 -43.62 -39.49
N LYS A 3 23.87 -43.69 -39.04
CA LYS A 3 22.94 -42.55 -39.07
C LYS A 3 23.22 -41.71 -37.82
N LEU A 4 23.89 -40.56 -37.99
CA LEU A 4 23.93 -39.52 -36.96
C LEU A 4 22.57 -38.81 -36.99
N GLY A 5 21.81 -38.96 -35.91
CA GLY A 5 20.58 -38.20 -35.67
C GLY A 5 20.93 -36.76 -35.35
N LEU A 6 20.52 -35.85 -36.23
CA LEU A 6 20.50 -34.40 -36.05
C LEU A 6 19.47 -34.08 -34.97
N PHE A 7 19.92 -33.68 -33.78
CA PHE A 7 19.03 -33.15 -32.73
C PHE A 7 18.98 -31.63 -32.88
N LEU A 8 18.00 -31.15 -33.65
CA LEU A 8 17.55 -29.77 -33.63
C LEU A 8 16.60 -29.61 -32.43
N LEU A 9 17.04 -28.91 -31.39
CA LEU A 9 16.16 -28.38 -30.35
C LEU A 9 15.96 -26.89 -30.62
N PHE A 10 14.81 -26.56 -31.17
CA PHE A 10 14.23 -25.22 -31.15
C PHE A 10 12.84 -25.32 -30.48
N PHE A 11 12.44 -24.19 -29.89
CA PHE A 11 11.16 -23.83 -29.28
C PHE A 11 11.05 -24.01 -27.76
N GLY A 12 10.79 -22.87 -27.11
CA GLY A 12 10.40 -22.81 -25.70
C GLY A 12 10.63 -21.46 -25.02
N THR A 13 10.51 -20.34 -25.73
CA THR A 13 10.29 -19.03 -25.11
C THR A 13 8.98 -19.07 -24.30
N ILE A 14 8.97 -18.36 -23.17
CA ILE A 14 7.82 -17.95 -22.35
C ILE A 14 7.35 -19.00 -21.32
N PHE A 15 7.75 -18.77 -20.07
CA PHE A 15 6.77 -18.65 -18.99
C PHE A 15 6.99 -17.30 -18.31
N ALA A 16 6.50 -16.24 -18.95
CA ALA A 16 5.84 -15.18 -18.18
C ALA A 16 4.63 -15.87 -17.55
N GLN A 17 4.85 -16.50 -16.39
CA GLN A 17 3.76 -16.97 -15.57
C GLN A 17 3.14 -15.68 -15.02
N ASP A 18 2.15 -15.18 -15.74
CA ASP A 18 1.16 -14.23 -15.23
C ASP A 18 0.54 -14.90 -14.00
N VAL A 19 1.14 -14.66 -12.84
CA VAL A 19 0.59 -15.06 -11.55
C VAL A 19 -0.61 -14.15 -11.30
N SER A 20 -1.73 -14.48 -11.92
CA SER A 20 -3.03 -13.85 -11.73
C SER A 20 -3.70 -14.28 -10.41
N TYR A 21 -2.93 -14.34 -9.32
CA TYR A 21 -3.45 -14.60 -7.98
C TYR A 21 -3.85 -13.33 -7.22
N TYR A 22 -3.65 -12.15 -7.80
CA TYR A 22 -3.86 -10.90 -7.10
C TYR A 22 -5.29 -10.41 -7.26
N LYS A 23 -5.96 -10.13 -6.14
CA LYS A 23 -7.14 -9.29 -6.10
C LYS A 23 -6.68 -7.85 -6.29
N LYS A 24 -6.28 -7.53 -7.53
CA LYS A 24 -5.88 -6.19 -7.96
C LYS A 24 -6.89 -5.19 -7.44
N LEU A 25 -6.42 -4.02 -7.04
CA LEU A 25 -7.19 -2.85 -6.60
C LEU A 25 -8.23 -2.49 -7.66
N LYS A 26 -9.31 -3.26 -7.72
CA LYS A 26 -10.32 -3.23 -8.77
C LYS A 26 -11.15 -1.99 -8.45
N VAL A 27 -10.88 -0.91 -9.18
CA VAL A 27 -11.87 -0.13 -9.96
C VAL A 27 -11.58 1.37 -9.96
N GLU A 28 -10.90 1.96 -8.96
CA GLU A 28 -10.76 3.42 -8.90
C GLU A 28 -9.43 4.00 -9.42
N GLU A 29 -8.25 3.47 -9.05
CA GLU A 29 -6.98 4.09 -9.48
C GLU A 29 -6.68 3.88 -10.98
N ASP A 30 -6.91 2.68 -11.51
CA ASP A 30 -6.72 2.37 -12.95
C ASP A 30 -7.68 3.13 -13.88
N LYS A 31 -8.79 3.67 -13.35
CA LYS A 31 -9.77 4.49 -14.09
C LYS A 31 -9.72 5.96 -13.66
N PHE A 32 -8.83 6.32 -12.76
CA PHE A 32 -8.71 7.67 -12.24
C PHE A 32 -8.05 8.56 -13.30
N GLU A 33 -8.84 9.43 -13.91
CA GLU A 33 -8.34 10.57 -14.65
C GLU A 33 -8.39 11.80 -13.76
N GLY A 34 -7.24 12.24 -13.26
CA GLY A 34 -7.18 13.39 -12.35
C GLY A 34 -5.80 13.64 -11.76
N THR A 35 -5.78 14.39 -10.67
CA THR A 35 -4.55 14.69 -9.92
C THR A 35 -4.51 13.89 -8.61
N ARG A 36 -3.44 13.14 -8.41
CA ARG A 36 -3.10 12.50 -7.13
C ARG A 36 -2.10 13.38 -6.38
N LYS A 37 -2.39 13.73 -5.13
CA LYS A 37 -1.51 14.52 -4.27
C LYS A 37 -1.27 13.84 -2.94
N GLU A 38 -0.01 13.65 -2.59
CA GLU A 38 0.38 13.21 -1.25
C GLU A 38 0.28 14.38 -0.27
N ILE A 39 -0.53 14.19 0.77
CA ILE A 39 -0.77 15.19 1.82
C ILE A 39 0.25 15.01 2.95
N ALA A 40 0.43 13.75 3.37
CA ALA A 40 1.31 13.32 4.44
C ALA A 40 1.86 11.92 4.16
N THR A 41 3.08 11.67 4.66
CA THR A 41 3.68 10.34 4.73
C THR A 41 4.28 10.12 6.10
N PHE A 42 4.00 8.95 6.67
CA PHE A 42 4.60 8.43 7.89
C PHE A 42 5.28 7.12 7.53
N LYS A 43 6.47 6.90 8.08
CA LYS A 43 7.13 5.60 7.91
C LYS A 43 7.61 5.05 9.24
N THR A 44 7.51 3.75 9.39
CA THR A 44 8.09 3.01 10.51
C THR A 44 8.89 1.84 9.95
N PRO A 45 10.03 1.49 10.56
CA PRO A 45 10.76 0.30 10.15
C PRO A 45 9.87 -0.94 10.34
N PHE A 46 10.02 -1.87 9.41
CA PHE A 46 9.49 -3.21 9.50
C PHE A 46 10.29 -4.03 10.53
N ASP A 47 9.78 -5.19 10.96
CA ASP A 47 10.50 -6.10 11.87
C ASP A 47 11.67 -6.83 11.19
N ILE A 48 11.67 -6.88 9.86
CA ILE A 48 12.74 -7.41 9.01
C ILE A 48 13.66 -6.25 8.61
N SER A 49 14.96 -6.48 8.56
CA SER A 49 15.92 -5.43 8.24
C SER A 49 15.75 -4.92 6.81
N GLY A 50 15.75 -3.60 6.63
CA GLY A 50 15.74 -2.98 5.29
C GLY A 50 14.35 -2.68 4.74
N THR A 51 13.29 -3.18 5.37
CA THR A 51 11.91 -3.00 4.91
C THR A 51 11.18 -1.91 5.71
N TRP A 52 10.23 -1.21 5.08
CA TRP A 52 9.53 -0.07 5.67
C TRP A 52 8.02 -0.18 5.48
N HIS A 53 7.27 0.19 6.52
CA HIS A 53 5.83 0.48 6.42
C HIS A 53 5.63 1.95 6.11
N TYR A 54 4.91 2.24 5.04
CA TYR A 54 4.52 3.59 4.68
C TYR A 54 3.02 3.76 4.88
N TYR A 55 2.64 4.83 5.59
CA TYR A 55 1.27 5.29 5.73
C TYR A 55 1.19 6.66 5.06
N GLN A 56 0.44 6.75 3.97
CA GLN A 56 0.34 7.97 3.19
C GLN A 56 -1.11 8.42 3.12
N ILE A 57 -1.38 9.69 3.38
CA ILE A 57 -2.69 10.25 3.11
C ILE A 57 -2.65 10.88 1.72
N LEU A 58 -3.50 10.38 0.84
CA LEU A 58 -3.61 10.80 -0.55
C LEU A 58 -4.91 11.56 -0.76
N ARG A 59 -4.83 12.65 -1.53
CA ARG A 59 -5.99 13.35 -2.09
C ARG A 59 -6.05 13.07 -3.58
N PHE A 60 -7.22 12.67 -4.05
CA PHE A 60 -7.54 12.49 -5.45
C PHE A 60 -8.58 13.54 -5.86
N THR A 61 -8.27 14.28 -6.91
CA THR A 61 -9.17 15.27 -7.51
C THR A 61 -9.47 14.86 -8.95
N TYR A 62 -10.74 14.60 -9.26
CA TYR A 62 -11.14 14.07 -10.57
C TYR A 62 -11.12 15.18 -11.64
N LYS A 63 -10.53 14.90 -12.81
CA LYS A 63 -10.35 15.86 -13.90
C LYS A 63 -11.66 16.51 -14.35
N ASN A 64 -12.73 15.73 -14.42
CA ASN A 64 -14.03 16.16 -14.93
C ASN A 64 -14.98 16.65 -13.82
N GLN A 65 -14.59 16.53 -12.55
CA GLN A 65 -15.35 16.95 -11.37
C GLN A 65 -14.35 17.45 -10.31
N PRO A 66 -13.68 18.60 -10.53
CA PRO A 66 -12.63 19.09 -9.64
C PRO A 66 -13.12 19.42 -8.23
N GLU A 67 -14.42 19.66 -8.07
CA GLU A 67 -15.10 19.83 -6.78
C GLU A 67 -15.27 18.50 -6.02
N LYS A 68 -15.20 17.37 -6.74
CA LYS A 68 -15.25 16.05 -6.14
C LYS A 68 -13.83 15.64 -5.75
N GLU A 69 -13.62 15.54 -4.44
CA GLU A 69 -12.37 15.05 -3.88
C GLU A 69 -12.62 13.75 -3.12
N SER A 70 -11.66 12.83 -3.23
CA SER A 70 -11.61 11.60 -2.43
C SER A 70 -10.30 11.56 -1.64
N LEU A 71 -10.37 11.12 -0.39
CA LEU A 71 -9.21 10.93 0.48
C LEU A 71 -9.00 9.44 0.72
N TYR A 72 -7.74 9.02 0.74
CA TYR A 72 -7.38 7.64 1.04
C TYR A 72 -6.19 7.59 1.97
N LEU A 73 -6.20 6.62 2.88
CA LEU A 73 -5.00 6.11 3.52
C LEU A 73 -4.41 5.04 2.61
N GLN A 74 -3.25 5.32 2.01
CA GLN A 74 -2.42 4.30 1.41
C GLN A 74 -1.55 3.66 2.49
N ILE A 75 -1.66 2.35 2.65
CA ILE A 75 -0.65 1.58 3.36
C ILE A 75 0.18 0.85 2.32
N LYS A 76 1.49 1.11 2.31
CA LYS A 76 2.45 0.49 1.40
C LYS A 76 3.50 -0.28 2.20
N TYR A 77 3.82 -1.46 1.69
CA TYR A 77 4.78 -2.39 2.23
C TYR A 77 5.82 -2.69 1.16
N GLU A 78 7.08 -2.72 1.57
CA GLU A 78 8.21 -3.21 0.79
C GLU A 78 8.74 -4.43 1.56
N SER A 79 8.79 -5.61 0.92
CA SER A 79 9.08 -6.90 1.58
C SER A 79 9.73 -7.88 0.60
N ASP A 80 10.41 -8.89 1.11
CA ASP A 80 10.93 -10.01 0.29
C ASP A 80 9.90 -11.13 0.09
N ASP A 81 8.76 -11.04 0.79
CA ASP A 81 7.67 -12.02 0.76
C ASP A 81 6.28 -11.36 0.64
N TRP A 82 5.33 -12.11 0.09
CA TRP A 82 3.91 -11.73 0.00
C TRP A 82 3.26 -11.86 1.38
N LEU A 83 2.88 -10.73 1.96
CA LEU A 83 2.33 -10.68 3.31
C LEU A 83 0.82 -10.84 3.31
N PHE A 84 0.16 -10.50 2.18
CA PHE A 84 -1.29 -10.54 2.03
C PHE A 84 -1.99 -9.88 3.20
N ILE A 85 -1.65 -8.62 3.47
CA ILE A 85 -2.26 -7.89 4.58
C ILE A 85 -3.76 -7.75 4.32
N GLU A 86 -4.59 -8.00 5.34
CA GLU A 86 -6.06 -7.96 5.26
C GLU A 86 -6.68 -6.94 6.23
N SER A 87 -5.95 -6.55 7.28
CA SER A 87 -6.44 -5.55 8.23
C SER A 87 -5.33 -4.76 8.92
N ALA A 88 -5.72 -3.58 9.41
CA ALA A 88 -4.90 -2.76 10.29
C ALA A 88 -5.73 -2.17 11.43
N SER A 89 -5.09 -1.99 12.59
CA SER A 89 -5.64 -1.35 13.78
C SER A 89 -4.71 -0.25 14.23
N PHE A 90 -5.24 0.96 14.35
CA PHE A 90 -4.53 2.15 14.78
C PHE A 90 -5.02 2.56 16.15
N LYS A 91 -4.14 2.75 17.12
CA LYS A 91 -4.50 3.13 18.49
C LYS A 91 -3.58 4.18 19.06
N ASN A 92 -4.13 5.24 19.64
CA ASN A 92 -3.37 6.16 20.48
C ASN A 92 -3.84 6.03 21.92
N LEU A 93 -3.00 5.41 22.76
CA LEU A 93 -3.33 5.13 24.15
C LEU A 93 -3.46 6.41 25.00
N ASP A 94 -2.78 7.48 24.61
CA ASP A 94 -2.79 8.74 25.38
C ASP A 94 -4.09 9.52 25.15
N SER A 95 -4.70 9.43 23.97
CA SER A 95 -5.96 10.10 23.62
C SER A 95 -7.18 9.19 23.71
N GLY A 96 -6.99 7.88 23.88
CA GLY A 96 -8.07 6.88 23.79
C GLY A 96 -8.60 6.65 22.38
N TRP A 97 -7.99 7.26 21.35
CA TRP A 97 -8.43 7.11 19.97
C TRP A 97 -8.07 5.74 19.40
N SER A 98 -8.99 5.16 18.64
CA SER A 98 -8.75 3.92 17.89
C SER A 98 -9.49 3.87 16.57
N LYS A 99 -8.89 3.22 15.57
CA LYS A 99 -9.51 2.95 14.28
C LYS A 99 -9.08 1.58 13.79
N ASP A 100 -10.06 0.73 13.49
CA ASP A 100 -9.83 -0.57 12.88
C ASP A 100 -10.35 -0.54 11.44
N VAL A 101 -9.59 -1.14 10.54
CA VAL A 101 -9.87 -1.19 9.10
C VAL A 101 -9.52 -2.57 8.57
N SER A 102 -10.41 -3.12 7.74
CA SER A 102 -10.22 -4.40 7.06
C SER A 102 -10.57 -4.25 5.60
N TRP A 103 -9.88 -4.99 4.74
CA TRP A 103 -10.08 -4.96 3.31
C TRP A 103 -9.88 -6.35 2.72
N SER A 104 -10.27 -6.51 1.46
CA SER A 104 -10.18 -7.79 0.75
C SER A 104 -9.47 -7.65 -0.60
N TYR A 105 -8.76 -6.56 -0.82
CA TYR A 105 -8.06 -6.22 -2.07
C TYR A 105 -6.68 -5.63 -1.76
N TYR A 106 -5.74 -5.81 -2.67
CA TYR A 106 -4.39 -5.25 -2.59
C TYR A 106 -3.82 -5.12 -4.00
N ASP A 107 -3.07 -4.05 -4.26
CA ASP A 107 -2.21 -3.99 -5.44
C ASP A 107 -0.84 -4.54 -5.09
N ALA A 108 -0.30 -5.37 -5.96
CA ALA A 108 0.82 -6.23 -5.68
C ALA A 108 1.74 -6.23 -6.89
N SER A 109 2.97 -5.79 -6.71
CA SER A 109 3.97 -5.80 -7.77
C SER A 109 5.28 -6.37 -7.26
N ARG A 110 6.02 -7.03 -8.14
CA ARG A 110 7.33 -7.59 -7.83
C ARG A 110 8.37 -6.97 -8.77
N ASP A 111 9.37 -6.32 -8.20
CA ASP A 111 10.49 -5.83 -8.99
C ASP A 111 11.52 -6.94 -9.20
N THR A 112 11.53 -7.51 -10.40
CA THR A 112 12.46 -8.58 -10.77
C THR A 112 13.88 -8.07 -11.07
N LYS A 113 14.08 -6.76 -11.21
CA LYS A 113 15.38 -6.15 -11.56
C LYS A 113 16.29 -5.98 -10.33
N TYR A 114 15.72 -5.80 -9.14
CA TYR A 114 16.47 -5.56 -7.89
C TYR A 114 16.42 -6.73 -6.89
N GLY A 115 16.28 -7.95 -7.39
CA GLY A 115 16.34 -9.15 -6.54
C GLY A 115 14.98 -9.66 -6.04
N GLY A 116 13.86 -9.14 -6.57
CA GLY A 116 12.55 -9.71 -6.32
C GLY A 116 11.77 -9.07 -5.17
N GLU A 117 12.10 -7.84 -4.78
CA GLU A 117 11.38 -7.05 -3.80
C GLU A 117 9.90 -6.95 -4.19
N ILE A 118 9.04 -7.30 -3.24
CA ILE A 118 7.59 -7.29 -3.34
C ILE A 118 7.09 -6.00 -2.73
N GLU A 119 6.26 -5.30 -3.49
CA GLU A 119 5.56 -4.12 -3.04
C GLU A 119 4.06 -4.41 -2.99
N GLU A 120 3.47 -4.29 -1.80
CA GLU A 120 2.02 -4.36 -1.60
C GLU A 120 1.48 -2.98 -1.25
N ARG A 121 0.40 -2.56 -1.91
CA ARG A 121 -0.30 -1.31 -1.67
C ARG A 121 -1.77 -1.55 -1.40
N ILE A 122 -2.29 -0.87 -0.39
CA ILE A 122 -3.70 -0.87 -0.04
C ILE A 122 -4.17 0.57 0.07
N LEU A 123 -5.28 0.90 -0.59
CA LEU A 123 -5.96 2.19 -0.47
C LEU A 123 -7.22 2.02 0.35
N ILE A 124 -7.31 2.71 1.47
CA ILE A 124 -8.48 2.68 2.36
C ILE A 124 -9.17 4.05 2.26
N PRO A 125 -10.43 4.13 1.82
CA PRO A 125 -11.15 5.40 1.76
C PRO A 125 -11.22 6.06 3.15
N LEU A 126 -11.04 7.38 3.19
CA LEU A 126 -11.19 8.19 4.39
C LEU A 126 -12.20 9.31 4.13
N SER A 127 -13.06 9.56 5.12
CA SER A 127 -13.72 10.86 5.26
C SER A 127 -12.71 11.95 5.62
N LYS A 128 -13.13 13.22 5.49
CA LYS A 128 -12.29 14.36 5.90
C LYS A 128 -12.01 14.33 7.39
N GLU A 129 -13.03 13.98 8.18
CA GLU A 129 -12.98 13.88 9.64
C GLU A 129 -11.99 12.78 10.06
N GLU A 130 -12.06 11.59 9.47
CA GLU A 130 -11.11 10.50 9.76
C GLU A 130 -9.68 10.86 9.40
N ALA A 131 -9.46 11.57 8.29
CA ALA A 131 -8.14 12.01 7.90
C ALA A 131 -7.58 13.06 8.88
N ILE A 132 -8.41 14.00 9.33
CA ILE A 132 -8.03 15.00 10.35
C ILE A 132 -7.73 14.32 11.68
N ASP A 133 -8.59 13.38 12.11
CA ASP A 133 -8.39 12.63 13.35
C ASP A 133 -7.06 11.87 13.33
N LEU A 134 -6.78 11.15 12.24
CA LEU A 134 -5.51 10.43 12.07
C LEU A 134 -4.31 11.37 12.11
N LEU A 135 -4.38 12.51 11.42
CA LEU A 135 -3.29 13.51 11.41
C LEU A 135 -3.12 14.21 12.76
N SER A 136 -4.18 14.36 13.55
CA SER A 136 -4.07 14.98 14.87
C SER A 136 -3.28 14.13 15.86
N GLN A 137 -3.14 12.82 15.59
CA GLN A 137 -2.37 11.89 16.42
C GLN A 137 -0.85 12.10 16.23
N LYS A 138 -0.19 12.77 17.18
CA LYS A 138 1.29 12.92 17.17
C LYS A 138 2.03 11.58 17.10
N LYS A 139 1.48 10.55 17.72
CA LYS A 139 1.97 9.18 17.70
C LYS A 139 0.79 8.22 17.83
N PHE A 140 0.90 7.03 17.25
CA PHE A 140 -0.07 5.95 17.43
C PHE A 140 0.63 4.60 17.27
N ILE A 141 0.01 3.54 17.78
CA ILE A 141 0.39 2.16 17.55
C ILE A 141 -0.37 1.70 16.31
N SER A 142 0.35 1.20 15.32
CA SER A 142 -0.21 0.48 14.18
C SER A 142 -0.02 -1.02 14.40
N ARG A 143 -1.09 -1.78 14.26
CA ARG A 143 -1.09 -3.24 14.24
C ARG A 143 -1.57 -3.67 12.88
N ILE A 144 -0.86 -4.58 12.25
CA ILE A 144 -1.16 -5.04 10.91
C ILE A 144 -1.26 -6.56 10.95
N TYR A 145 -2.29 -7.10 10.29
CA TYR A 145 -2.52 -8.54 10.18
C TYR A 145 -2.69 -8.92 8.70
N GLY A 146 -1.85 -9.86 8.27
CA GLY A 146 -1.99 -10.57 7.01
C GLY A 146 -2.19 -12.06 7.25
N LYS A 147 -2.16 -12.85 6.17
CA LYS A 147 -2.43 -14.29 6.23
C LYS A 147 -1.55 -15.03 7.24
N ASP A 148 -0.24 -14.84 7.16
CA ASP A 148 0.76 -15.48 8.02
C ASP A 148 1.66 -14.42 8.71
N TYR A 149 1.17 -13.18 8.78
CA TYR A 149 1.96 -12.03 9.21
C TYR A 149 1.24 -11.21 10.28
N TYR A 150 1.99 -10.79 11.30
CA TYR A 150 1.57 -9.83 12.30
C TYR A 150 2.72 -8.87 12.61
N SER A 151 2.42 -7.58 12.73
CA SER A 151 3.35 -6.60 13.27
C SER A 151 2.65 -5.54 14.08
N GLU A 152 3.31 -5.08 15.15
CA GLU A 152 2.91 -3.96 15.97
C GLU A 152 4.03 -2.93 16.04
N LYS A 153 3.76 -1.70 15.60
CA LYS A 153 4.76 -0.62 15.52
C LYS A 153 4.23 0.69 16.04
N LYS A 154 5.10 1.43 16.74
CA LYS A 154 4.86 2.84 17.10
C LYS A 154 5.17 3.72 15.90
N VAL A 155 4.16 4.42 15.40
CA VAL A 155 4.28 5.38 14.31
C VAL A 155 4.31 6.78 14.90
N SER A 156 5.30 7.59 14.53
CA SER A 156 5.44 8.99 14.96
C SER A 156 5.21 9.94 13.79
N GLN A 157 4.47 11.03 14.04
CA GLN A 157 4.16 12.06 13.04
C GLN A 157 4.89 13.37 13.37
N THR A 158 5.69 13.89 12.44
CA THR A 158 6.47 15.12 12.66
C THR A 158 5.96 16.34 11.87
N LYS A 159 5.05 16.16 10.91
CA LYS A 159 4.55 17.24 10.01
C LYS A 159 3.01 17.30 9.91
N SER A 160 2.30 16.83 10.93
CA SER A 160 0.85 16.68 10.91
C SER A 160 0.06 17.97 10.71
N VAL A 161 0.45 19.08 11.35
CA VAL A 161 -0.28 20.36 11.27
C VAL A 161 -0.33 20.92 9.84
N LEU A 162 0.80 20.90 9.12
CA LEU A 162 0.86 21.34 7.72
C LEU A 162 0.04 20.42 6.80
N ALA A 163 -0.03 19.13 7.12
CA ALA A 163 -0.87 18.18 6.39
C ALA A 163 -2.36 18.44 6.62
N MET A 164 -2.80 18.71 7.86
CA MET A 164 -4.20 19.04 8.16
C MET A 164 -4.64 20.30 7.43
N LEU A 165 -3.80 21.34 7.39
CA LEU A 165 -4.09 22.56 6.63
C LEU A 165 -4.24 22.33 5.12
N LYS A 166 -3.59 21.31 4.56
CA LYS A 166 -3.79 20.92 3.16
C LYS A 166 -5.12 20.18 2.92
N ILE A 167 -5.72 19.58 3.95
CA ILE A 167 -7.03 18.92 3.87
C ILE A 167 -8.17 19.91 3.99
N LEU A 168 -8.00 20.93 4.83
CA LEU A 168 -9.01 21.95 5.10
C LEU A 168 -9.14 23.01 4.00
N LYS A 169 -8.12 23.13 3.14
CA LYS A 169 -8.12 23.97 1.94
C LYS A 169 -8.57 23.18 0.71
#